data_AF-A0A6C0IQJ8-F1
#
_entry.id   AF-A0A6C0IQJ8-F1
#
_cell.length_a   1.000
_cell.length_b   1.000
_cell.length_c   1.000
_cell.angle_alpha   90.00
_cell.angle_beta   90.00
_cell.angle_gamma   90.00
#
_symmetry.space_group_name_H-M   'P 1'
#
loop_
_entity.id
_entity.type
_entity.pdbx_description
1 polymer ?
#
loop_
_entity_poly.entity_id
_entity_poly.type
_entity_poly.pdbx_seq_one_letter_code
_entity_poly.pdbx_strand_id
1 'polypeptide(L)'
;MPCSICKHAGHSFIQCNDDRIEASAEHMYRNMYALVMEPAETYSESNHHAYPSHSAYTNIKTKMNRLSVGWHVSLWKRAWPLVMDKLHRLDGYSPLIARFRQLTVNARILRPTTSTDYKLSLSGLAQFIARQLVDRESHQMVLQLGPNEQSTEEVSSGVPFYIDSVDVEYIHDDGCAVCMEPLGDTNCIAFACLHGFCARCVGEFMQRCNGKCPSCREIVSQLRFKPTILPEHFNKMNIVLTERRHSEYT
;
A
#
# COMPACT_ATOMS: atom_id res chain seq x y z
N MET A 1 21.49 -35.26 -14.97
CA MET A 1 21.67 -33.83 -14.63
C MET A 1 21.76 -33.69 -13.11
N PRO A 2 22.69 -32.88 -12.58
CA PRO A 2 22.76 -32.61 -11.15
C PRO A 2 21.55 -31.81 -10.68
N CYS A 3 21.10 -32.05 -9.45
CA CYS A 3 20.03 -31.29 -8.82
C CYS A 3 20.40 -29.80 -8.76
N SER A 4 19.49 -28.92 -9.19
CA SER A 4 19.75 -27.47 -9.23
C SER A 4 19.90 -26.85 -7.84
N ILE A 5 19.36 -27.51 -6.80
CA ILE A 5 19.44 -27.10 -5.40
C ILE A 5 20.73 -27.63 -4.79
N CYS A 6 20.90 -28.96 -4.71
CA CYS A 6 21.99 -29.54 -3.94
C CYS A 6 23.27 -29.85 -4.71
N LYS A 7 23.22 -29.78 -6.05
CA LYS A 7 24.29 -30.13 -6.99
C LYS A 7 24.67 -31.61 -7.04
N HIS A 8 24.02 -32.49 -6.26
CA HIS A 8 24.20 -33.94 -6.36
C HIS A 8 23.45 -34.54 -7.55
N ALA A 9 23.98 -35.60 -8.14
CA ALA A 9 23.32 -36.36 -9.20
C ALA A 9 22.29 -37.36 -8.63
N GLY A 10 21.42 -37.91 -9.50
CA GLY A 10 20.51 -39.00 -9.14
C GLY A 10 19.10 -38.58 -8.72
N HIS A 11 18.80 -37.28 -8.63
CA HIS A 11 17.44 -36.78 -8.36
C HIS A 11 17.20 -35.39 -8.94
N SER A 12 15.93 -35.04 -9.13
CA SER A 12 15.51 -33.69 -9.55
C SER A 12 15.29 -32.76 -8.36
N PHE A 13 15.18 -31.46 -8.61
CA PHE A 13 14.87 -30.49 -7.54
C PHE A 13 13.52 -30.75 -6.85
N ILE A 14 12.60 -31.47 -7.50
CA ILE A 14 11.28 -31.84 -6.94
C ILE A 14 11.45 -32.91 -5.86
N GLN A 15 12.40 -33.82 -6.04
CA GLN A 15 12.68 -34.95 -5.15
C GLN A 15 13.81 -34.64 -4.15
N CYS A 16 14.43 -33.46 -4.25
CA CYS A 16 15.52 -33.06 -3.37
C CYS A 16 15.02 -32.90 -1.92
N ASN A 17 15.70 -33.51 -0.95
CA ASN A 17 15.40 -33.36 0.48
C ASN A 17 16.58 -32.74 1.24
N ASP A 18 17.24 -31.79 0.60
CA ASP A 18 18.41 -31.13 1.19
C ASP A 18 17.97 -30.09 2.22
N ASP A 19 18.59 -30.13 3.40
CA ASP A 19 18.29 -29.25 4.55
C ASP A 19 18.34 -27.75 4.19
N ARG A 20 19.10 -27.37 3.15
CA ARG A 20 19.12 -26.00 2.65
C ARG A 20 17.75 -25.46 2.29
N ILE A 21 16.80 -26.31 1.89
CA ILE A 21 15.44 -25.89 1.54
C ILE A 21 14.74 -25.34 2.79
N GLU A 22 14.75 -26.10 3.87
CA GLU A 22 14.12 -25.71 5.14
C GLU A 22 14.88 -24.57 5.81
N ALA A 23 16.20 -24.63 5.85
CA ALA A 23 17.04 -23.58 6.41
C ALA A 23 16.82 -22.24 5.68
N SER A 24 16.71 -22.26 4.36
CA SER A 24 16.41 -21.07 3.54
C SER A 24 15.02 -20.52 3.82
N ALA A 25 14.01 -21.38 3.93
CA ALA A 25 12.65 -20.98 4.26
C ALA A 25 12.56 -20.38 5.67
N GLU A 26 13.19 -21.02 6.66
CA GLU A 26 13.25 -20.54 8.04
C GLU A 26 13.96 -19.19 8.14
N HIS A 27 15.11 -19.04 7.48
CA HIS A 27 15.84 -17.79 7.46
C HIS A 27 15.02 -16.65 6.83
N MET A 28 14.34 -16.91 5.71
CA MET A 28 13.47 -15.94 5.07
C MET A 28 12.30 -15.53 5.97
N TYR A 29 11.61 -16.53 6.53
CA TYR A 29 10.47 -16.32 7.42
C TYR A 29 10.86 -15.48 8.64
N ARG A 30 11.93 -15.84 9.36
CA ARG A 30 12.36 -15.13 10.56
C ARG A 30 12.68 -13.67 10.30
N ASN A 31 13.40 -13.39 9.21
CA ASN A 31 13.74 -12.02 8.87
C ASN A 31 12.53 -11.24 8.37
N MET A 32 11.61 -11.86 7.61
CA MET A 32 10.37 -11.21 7.22
C MET A 32 9.53 -10.86 8.46
N TYR A 33 9.38 -11.81 9.39
CA TYR A 33 8.68 -11.58 10.65
C TYR A 33 9.35 -10.46 11.46
N ALA A 34 10.66 -10.53 11.67
CA ALA A 34 11.41 -9.51 12.38
C ALA A 34 11.23 -8.13 11.75
N LEU A 35 11.22 -8.01 10.42
CA LEU A 35 11.07 -6.72 9.74
C LEU A 35 9.65 -6.17 9.73
N VAL A 36 8.67 -7.05 9.86
CA VAL A 36 7.26 -6.67 10.00
C VAL A 36 6.96 -6.29 11.45
N MET A 37 7.66 -6.88 12.42
CA MET A 37 7.46 -6.70 13.86
C MET A 37 8.41 -5.68 14.51
N GLU A 38 9.57 -5.39 13.91
CA GLU A 38 10.45 -4.31 14.35
C GLU A 38 9.66 -3.00 14.24
N PRO A 39 9.37 -2.30 15.36
CA PRO A 39 8.83 -0.96 15.26
C PRO A 39 9.89 -0.15 14.52
N ALA A 40 9.56 0.29 13.31
CA ALA A 40 10.43 1.18 12.57
C ALA A 40 10.65 2.41 13.46
N GLU A 41 11.90 2.72 13.82
CA GLU A 41 12.30 3.91 14.60
C GLU A 41 12.01 5.23 13.84
N THR A 42 11.01 5.28 12.97
CA THR A 42 10.67 6.38 12.08
C THR A 42 9.17 6.39 11.80
N TYR A 43 8.36 6.46 12.84
CA TYR A 43 7.02 7.03 12.69
C TYR A 43 7.16 8.55 12.71
N SER A 44 6.73 9.21 11.65
CA SER A 44 6.52 10.66 11.70
C SER A 44 5.21 10.90 12.42
N GLU A 45 5.28 11.47 13.61
CA GLU A 45 4.10 11.92 14.35
C GLU A 45 3.49 13.13 13.63
N SER A 46 2.23 13.00 13.23
CA SER A 46 1.33 14.13 12.99
C SER A 46 0.17 13.96 13.96
N ASN A 47 -0.36 15.07 14.47
CA ASN A 47 -1.20 15.18 15.69
C ASN A 47 -2.31 14.13 15.90
N HIS A 48 -2.69 13.31 14.92
CA HIS A 48 -3.67 12.23 15.10
C HIS A 48 -3.33 10.87 14.46
N HIS A 49 -2.31 10.71 13.61
CA HIS A 49 -2.05 9.45 12.87
C HIS A 49 -0.55 9.11 12.81
N ALA A 50 -0.19 7.86 13.15
CA ALA A 50 1.14 7.30 12.94
C ALA A 50 1.22 6.62 11.57
N TYR A 51 2.15 7.06 10.72
CA TYR A 51 2.39 6.45 9.41
C TYR A 51 3.78 5.81 9.39
N PRO A 52 3.95 4.63 8.78
CA PRO A 52 5.28 4.11 8.50
C PRO A 52 5.97 5.05 7.51
N SER A 53 7.17 5.51 7.82
CA SER A 53 7.97 6.32 6.89
C SER A 53 8.15 5.61 5.53
N HIS A 54 8.24 6.39 4.44
CA HIS A 54 8.55 5.85 3.11
C HIS A 54 9.87 5.04 3.09
N SER A 55 10.80 5.36 3.99
CA SER A 55 12.03 4.62 4.20
C SER A 55 11.77 3.22 4.77
N ALA A 56 10.78 3.01 5.64
CA ALA A 56 10.41 1.69 6.16
C ALA A 56 9.97 0.71 5.05
N TYR A 57 9.11 1.15 4.13
CA TYR A 57 8.68 0.32 2.99
C TYR A 57 9.83 -0.02 2.03
N THR A 58 10.67 0.96 1.74
CA THR A 58 11.85 0.78 0.89
C THR A 58 12.87 -0.16 1.55
N ASN A 59 12.99 -0.09 2.88
CA ASN A 59 13.84 -0.97 3.67
C ASN A 59 13.35 -2.42 3.67
N ILE A 60 12.05 -2.67 3.86
CA ILE A 60 11.47 -4.02 3.80
C ILE A 60 11.79 -4.68 2.45
N LYS A 61 11.49 -3.99 1.34
CA LYS A 61 11.76 -4.51 -0.01
C LYS A 61 13.25 -4.78 -0.23
N THR A 62 14.11 -3.84 0.18
CA THR A 62 15.56 -3.96 0.01
C THR A 62 16.13 -5.13 0.82
N LYS A 63 15.73 -5.26 2.09
CA LYS A 63 16.17 -6.36 2.96
C LYS A 63 15.66 -7.72 2.44
N MET A 64 14.38 -7.85 2.06
CA MET A 64 13.84 -9.09 1.45
C MET A 64 14.58 -9.51 0.18
N ASN A 65 14.92 -8.55 -0.68
CA ASN A 65 15.67 -8.82 -1.91
C ASN A 65 17.09 -9.32 -1.63
N ARG A 66 17.75 -8.80 -0.58
CA ARG A 66 19.09 -9.24 -0.15
C ARG A 66 19.08 -10.68 0.37
N LEU A 67 18.07 -11.08 1.13
CA LEU A 67 17.96 -12.44 1.69
C LEU A 67 17.78 -13.53 0.62
N SER A 68 17.26 -13.15 -0.54
CA SER A 68 17.03 -14.06 -1.67
C SER A 68 18.07 -13.93 -2.78
N VAL A 69 19.21 -13.29 -2.52
CA VAL A 69 20.33 -13.28 -3.45
C VAL A 69 20.84 -14.71 -3.64
N GLY A 70 21.08 -15.11 -4.90
CA GLY A 70 21.49 -16.47 -5.24
C GLY A 70 20.36 -17.50 -5.27
N TRP A 71 19.12 -17.14 -4.92
CA TRP A 71 17.99 -18.07 -5.01
C TRP A 71 17.57 -18.28 -6.47
N HIS A 72 17.85 -19.48 -6.97
CA HIS A 72 17.33 -19.95 -8.24
C HIS A 72 15.84 -20.32 -8.13
N VAL A 73 15.12 -20.31 -9.26
CA VAL A 73 13.67 -20.61 -9.31
C VAL A 73 13.32 -21.96 -8.66
N SER A 74 14.19 -22.97 -8.78
CA SER A 74 13.98 -24.27 -8.13
C SER A 74 13.97 -24.18 -6.60
N LEU A 75 14.86 -23.38 -6.01
CA LEU A 75 14.87 -23.16 -4.56
C LEU A 75 13.64 -22.39 -4.13
N TRP A 76 13.24 -21.34 -4.87
CA TRP A 76 11.99 -20.60 -4.63
C TRP A 76 10.77 -21.52 -4.61
N LYS A 77 10.60 -22.37 -5.63
CA LYS A 77 9.47 -23.30 -5.72
C LYS A 77 9.37 -24.26 -4.53
N ARG A 78 10.50 -24.58 -3.88
CA ARG A 78 10.57 -25.49 -2.73
C ARG A 78 10.45 -24.76 -1.39
N ALA A 79 11.09 -23.61 -1.24
CA ALA A 79 11.14 -22.86 0.01
C ALA A 79 9.92 -21.94 0.21
N TRP A 80 9.38 -21.33 -0.85
CA TRP A 80 8.25 -20.39 -0.75
C TRP A 80 6.99 -20.99 -0.10
N PRO A 81 6.55 -22.22 -0.45
CA PRO A 81 5.41 -22.84 0.22
C PRO A 81 5.63 -23.01 1.73
N LEU A 82 6.87 -23.32 2.16
CA LEU A 82 7.22 -23.47 3.57
C LEU A 82 7.20 -22.12 4.30
N VAL A 83 7.65 -21.04 3.66
CA VAL A 83 7.52 -19.67 4.19
C VAL A 83 6.04 -19.31 4.39
N MET A 84 5.21 -19.58 3.38
CA MET A 84 3.77 -19.29 3.46
C MET A 84 3.07 -20.12 4.52
N ASP A 85 3.41 -21.41 4.66
CA ASP A 85 2.85 -22.27 5.72
C ASP A 85 3.19 -21.73 7.12
N LYS A 86 4.45 -21.33 7.34
CA LYS A 86 4.87 -20.71 8.61
C LYS A 86 4.10 -19.42 8.90
N LEU A 87 3.93 -18.55 7.90
CA LEU A 87 3.14 -17.33 8.05
C LEU A 87 1.65 -17.63 8.32
N HIS A 88 1.07 -18.64 7.69
CA HIS A 88 -0.33 -19.02 7.94
C HIS A 88 -0.56 -19.56 9.34
N ARG A 89 0.45 -20.18 9.96
CA ARG A 89 0.39 -20.69 11.35
C ARG A 89 0.56 -19.59 12.41
N LEU A 90 1.02 -18.40 12.02
CA LEU A 90 1.06 -17.25 12.93
C LEU A 90 -0.35 -16.75 13.20
N ASP A 91 -0.65 -16.52 14.47
CA ASP A 91 -1.95 -16.02 14.89
C ASP A 91 -2.23 -14.64 14.27
N GLY A 92 -3.44 -14.46 13.73
CA GLY A 92 -3.85 -13.24 13.03
C GLY A 92 -3.26 -13.00 11.63
N TYR A 93 -2.29 -13.79 11.16
CA TYR A 93 -1.66 -13.57 9.84
C TYR A 93 -2.47 -14.20 8.69
N SER A 94 -3.15 -15.32 8.93
CA SER A 94 -3.94 -16.00 7.90
C SER A 94 -5.01 -15.09 7.25
N PRO A 95 -5.80 -14.30 8.02
CA PRO A 95 -6.71 -13.31 7.45
C PRO A 95 -6.01 -12.21 6.64
N LEU A 96 -4.83 -11.76 7.06
CA LEU A 96 -4.05 -10.75 6.34
C LEU A 96 -3.55 -11.28 5.00
N ILE A 97 -3.08 -12.53 4.96
CA ILE A 97 -2.67 -13.19 3.72
C ILE A 97 -3.86 -13.36 2.77
N ALA A 98 -5.03 -13.76 3.29
CA ALA A 98 -6.25 -13.89 2.49
C ALA A 98 -6.66 -12.54 1.89
N ARG A 99 -6.63 -11.47 2.68
CA ARG A 99 -6.93 -10.10 2.23
C ARG A 99 -5.92 -9.60 1.19
N PHE A 100 -4.63 -9.84 1.40
CA PHE A 100 -3.59 -9.53 0.41
C PHE A 100 -3.89 -10.20 -0.94
N ARG A 101 -4.27 -11.48 -0.92
CA ARG A 101 -4.60 -12.23 -2.15
C ARG A 101 -5.85 -11.69 -2.84
N GLN A 102 -6.86 -11.27 -2.08
CA GLN A 102 -8.09 -10.66 -2.63
C GLN A 102 -7.83 -9.31 -3.30
N LEU A 103 -6.97 -8.49 -2.70
CA LEU A 103 -6.65 -7.15 -3.20
C LEU A 103 -5.61 -7.17 -4.34
N THR A 104 -4.81 -8.23 -4.44
CA THR A 104 -3.78 -8.36 -5.47
C THR A 104 -4.38 -8.75 -6.81
N VAL A 105 -4.41 -7.81 -7.75
CA VAL A 105 -4.87 -8.05 -9.13
C VAL A 105 -3.80 -8.63 -10.05
N ASN A 106 -2.53 -8.57 -9.65
CA ASN A 106 -1.43 -9.05 -10.47
C ASN A 106 -1.28 -10.57 -10.34
N ALA A 107 -1.65 -11.31 -11.39
CA ALA A 107 -1.56 -12.77 -11.43
C ALA A 107 -0.14 -13.30 -11.16
N ARG A 108 0.92 -12.56 -11.50
CA ARG A 108 2.32 -12.96 -11.25
C ARG A 108 2.68 -12.92 -9.77
N ILE A 109 2.09 -12.01 -9.00
CA ILE A 109 2.27 -11.92 -7.55
C ILE A 109 1.54 -13.07 -6.85
N LEU A 110 0.34 -13.43 -7.34
CA LEU A 110 -0.45 -14.53 -6.79
C LEU A 110 0.08 -15.93 -7.17
N ARG A 111 0.67 -16.05 -8.36
CA ARG A 111 1.18 -17.31 -8.93
C ARG A 111 2.59 -17.08 -9.48
N PRO A 112 3.59 -16.93 -8.60
CA PRO A 112 4.95 -16.61 -9.01
C PRO A 112 5.61 -17.77 -9.75
N THR A 113 6.22 -17.47 -10.90
CA THR A 113 6.88 -18.48 -11.75
C THR A 113 8.37 -18.18 -11.96
N THR A 114 8.77 -16.92 -11.84
CA THR A 114 10.17 -16.47 -11.94
C THR A 114 10.69 -15.95 -10.60
N SER A 115 12.02 -15.90 -10.42
CA SER A 115 12.62 -15.33 -9.20
C SER A 115 12.18 -13.89 -8.95
N THR A 116 11.92 -13.11 -10.00
CA THR A 116 11.39 -11.75 -9.90
C THR A 116 9.97 -11.74 -9.34
N ASP A 117 9.10 -12.64 -9.81
CA ASP A 117 7.73 -12.75 -9.32
C ASP A 117 7.70 -13.15 -7.84
N TYR A 118 8.55 -14.10 -7.43
CA TYR A 118 8.66 -14.50 -6.02
C TYR A 118 9.10 -13.33 -5.14
N LYS A 119 10.09 -12.56 -5.58
CA LYS A 119 10.54 -11.36 -4.85
C LYS A 119 9.43 -10.33 -4.71
N LEU A 120 8.68 -10.07 -5.78
CA LEU A 120 7.54 -9.14 -5.76
C LEU A 120 6.43 -9.64 -4.82
N SER A 121 6.13 -10.94 -4.83
CA SER A 121 5.16 -11.57 -3.93
C SER A 121 5.56 -11.44 -2.47
N LEU A 122 6.81 -11.81 -2.15
CA LEU A 122 7.37 -11.69 -0.81
C LEU A 122 7.39 -10.25 -0.31
N SER A 123 7.96 -9.31 -1.08
CA SER A 123 8.06 -7.92 -0.64
C SER A 123 6.70 -7.26 -0.51
N GLY A 124 5.78 -7.54 -1.46
CA GLY A 124 4.43 -6.98 -1.43
C GLY A 124 3.63 -7.49 -0.24
N LEU A 125 3.72 -8.78 0.07
CA LEU A 125 3.08 -9.37 1.24
C LEU A 125 3.65 -8.79 2.54
N ALA A 126 4.98 -8.69 2.66
CA ALA A 126 5.62 -8.12 3.84
C ALA A 126 5.23 -6.66 4.08
N GLN A 127 5.24 -5.82 3.04
CA GLN A 127 4.80 -4.43 3.12
C GLN A 127 3.31 -4.31 3.48
N PHE A 128 2.46 -5.17 2.90
CA PHE A 128 1.04 -5.19 3.21
C PHE A 128 0.79 -5.54 4.69
N ILE A 129 1.41 -6.60 5.19
CA ILE A 129 1.25 -7.01 6.59
C ILE A 129 1.74 -5.91 7.53
N ALA A 130 2.93 -5.34 7.26
CA ALA A 130 3.46 -4.24 8.06
C ALA A 130 2.47 -3.06 8.13
N ARG A 131 1.89 -2.64 6.99
CA ARG A 131 0.86 -1.58 6.96
C ARG A 131 -0.36 -1.92 7.82
N GLN A 132 -0.87 -3.15 7.71
CA GLN A 132 -2.07 -3.56 8.44
C GLN A 132 -1.85 -3.66 9.95
N LEU A 133 -0.63 -3.99 10.40
CA LEU A 133 -0.31 -4.02 11.83
C LEU A 133 -0.21 -2.59 12.40
N VAL A 134 0.40 -1.67 11.66
CA VAL A 134 0.45 -0.25 12.06
C VAL A 134 -0.94 0.37 12.13
N ASP A 135 -1.80 0.13 11.14
CA ASP A 135 -3.17 0.63 11.17
C ASP A 135 -3.93 0.12 12.42
N ARG A 136 -3.65 -1.11 12.88
CA ARG A 136 -4.27 -1.67 14.09
C ARG A 136 -3.74 -1.06 15.38
N GLU A 137 -2.43 -0.84 15.49
CA GLU A 137 -1.81 -0.19 16.66
C GLU A 137 -2.25 1.28 16.75
N SER A 138 -2.23 2.01 15.64
CA SER A 138 -2.76 3.37 15.55
C SER A 138 -4.22 3.44 15.97
N HIS A 139 -5.05 2.49 15.51
CA HIS A 139 -6.47 2.43 15.89
C HIS A 139 -6.65 2.10 17.38
N GLN A 140 -5.80 1.25 17.98
CA GLN A 140 -5.81 0.98 19.41
C GLN A 140 -5.37 2.19 20.25
N MET A 141 -4.39 2.97 19.78
CA MET A 141 -3.98 4.22 20.44
C MET A 141 -5.09 5.28 20.41
N VAL A 142 -5.80 5.41 19.28
CA VAL A 142 -6.96 6.32 19.15
C VAL A 142 -8.10 5.93 20.10
N LEU A 143 -8.32 4.63 20.34
CA LEU A 143 -9.33 4.14 21.29
C LEU A 143 -8.96 4.34 22.77
N GLN A 144 -7.68 4.54 23.09
CA GLN A 144 -7.21 4.80 24.46
C GLN A 144 -7.28 6.29 24.83
N LEU A 145 -7.29 7.18 23.84
CA LEU A 145 -7.65 8.58 24.02
C LEU A 145 -9.18 8.64 24.07
N GLY A 146 -9.74 8.76 25.27
CA GLY A 146 -11.17 8.59 25.55
C GLY A 146 -12.13 9.39 24.65
N PRO A 147 -13.42 9.01 24.64
CA PRO A 147 -14.40 9.57 23.72
C PRO A 147 -14.65 11.05 24.03
N ASN A 148 -14.51 11.92 23.02
CA ASN A 148 -15.26 13.16 23.01
C ASN A 148 -16.59 12.87 22.29
N GLU A 149 -17.68 12.93 23.04
CA GLU A 149 -19.03 12.80 22.52
C GLU A 149 -19.34 13.93 21.52
N GLN A 150 -20.30 13.66 20.62
CA GLN A 150 -20.80 14.45 19.47
C GLN A 150 -20.08 14.09 18.15
N SER A 151 -20.71 13.45 17.16
CA SER A 151 -22.13 13.23 16.88
C SER A 151 -22.34 11.98 16.04
N THR A 152 -23.32 11.17 16.43
CA THR A 152 -24.06 10.30 15.52
C THR A 152 -24.87 11.20 14.58
N GLU A 153 -24.42 11.41 13.36
CA GLU A 153 -25.27 11.93 12.28
C GLU A 153 -25.03 11.16 10.98
N GLU A 154 -26.11 11.07 10.22
CA GLU A 154 -26.39 10.09 9.18
C GLU A 154 -25.48 10.21 7.94
N VAL A 155 -25.33 9.08 7.25
CA VAL A 155 -24.58 8.91 6.01
C VAL A 155 -25.08 9.90 4.94
N SER A 156 -24.36 11.01 4.78
CA SER A 156 -24.43 11.88 3.60
C SER A 156 -23.31 11.49 2.64
N SER A 157 -23.70 11.09 1.43
CA SER A 157 -22.88 10.42 0.40
C SER A 157 -21.86 11.32 -0.31
N GLY A 158 -21.17 12.22 0.40
CA GLY A 158 -20.13 13.11 -0.12
C GLY A 158 -18.73 12.78 0.40
N VAL A 159 -17.71 12.88 -0.45
CA VAL A 159 -16.31 12.77 -0.02
C VAL A 159 -15.93 14.02 0.81
N PRO A 160 -15.44 13.87 2.05
CA PRO A 160 -15.09 15.01 2.91
C PRO A 160 -13.91 15.83 2.37
N PHE A 161 -13.91 17.11 2.70
CA PHE A 161 -12.85 18.07 2.41
C PHE A 161 -11.94 18.29 3.63
N TYR A 162 -10.65 18.48 3.38
CA TYR A 162 -9.66 18.78 4.43
C TYR A 162 -8.71 19.90 3.99
N ILE A 163 -8.46 20.85 4.89
CA ILE A 163 -7.50 21.95 4.66
C ILE A 163 -6.18 21.59 5.34
N ASP A 164 -5.14 21.37 4.54
CA ASP A 164 -3.79 21.08 5.03
C ASP A 164 -3.00 22.36 5.36
N SER A 165 -1.98 22.23 6.22
CA SER A 165 -0.98 23.30 6.39
C SER A 165 -0.24 23.56 5.07
N VAL A 166 0.28 24.77 4.93
CA VAL A 166 1.10 25.16 3.77
C VAL A 166 2.35 24.29 3.59
N ASP A 167 2.85 23.71 4.69
CA ASP A 167 4.08 22.90 4.73
C ASP A 167 3.88 21.45 4.23
N VAL A 168 2.63 21.02 3.99
CA VAL A 168 2.35 19.67 3.51
C VAL A 168 2.77 19.56 2.04
N GLU A 169 3.66 18.63 1.72
CA GLU A 169 4.06 18.37 0.34
C GLU A 169 3.09 17.39 -0.35
N TYR A 170 2.49 17.85 -1.44
CA TYR A 170 1.69 17.01 -2.33
C TYR A 170 2.57 16.36 -3.37
N ILE A 171 2.25 15.12 -3.72
CA ILE A 171 2.97 14.35 -4.74
C ILE A 171 2.45 14.78 -6.12
N HIS A 172 3.18 15.67 -6.76
CA HIS A 172 2.99 16.03 -8.16
C HIS A 172 4.30 16.53 -8.78
N ASP A 173 4.41 16.44 -10.10
CA ASP A 173 5.46 17.13 -10.86
C ASP A 173 5.06 18.60 -11.11
N ASP A 174 5.85 19.36 -11.88
CA ASP A 174 5.54 20.76 -12.25
C ASP A 174 4.23 20.91 -13.08
N GLY A 175 3.61 19.79 -13.47
CA GLY A 175 2.37 19.74 -14.23
C GLY A 175 1.41 18.66 -13.75
N CYS A 176 0.13 18.86 -13.99
CA CYS A 176 -0.90 17.90 -13.65
C CYS A 176 -0.78 16.63 -14.51
N ALA A 177 -0.68 15.46 -13.89
CA ALA A 177 -0.56 14.17 -14.59
C ALA A 177 -1.77 13.80 -15.49
N VAL A 178 -2.87 14.55 -15.43
CA VAL A 178 -4.09 14.32 -16.23
C VAL A 178 -4.15 15.22 -17.46
N CYS A 179 -4.00 16.54 -17.29
CA CYS A 179 -4.11 17.50 -18.40
C CYS A 179 -2.79 18.17 -18.80
N MET A 180 -1.69 17.86 -18.12
CA MET A 180 -0.34 18.40 -18.36
C MET A 180 -0.22 19.93 -18.20
N GLU A 181 -1.22 20.61 -17.64
CA GLU A 181 -1.15 22.04 -17.32
C GLU A 181 -0.32 22.29 -16.05
N PRO A 182 0.28 23.49 -15.88
CA PRO A 182 1.07 23.84 -14.70
C PRO A 182 0.31 23.60 -13.39
N LEU A 183 0.98 22.96 -12.44
CA LEU A 183 0.39 22.58 -11.15
C LEU A 183 1.22 23.17 -10.02
N GLY A 184 0.54 23.86 -9.09
CA GLY A 184 1.16 24.46 -7.92
C GLY A 184 0.16 24.70 -6.80
N ASP A 185 0.62 25.30 -5.70
CA ASP A 185 -0.15 25.46 -4.46
C ASP A 185 -1.47 26.24 -4.61
N THR A 186 -1.64 27.00 -5.68
CA THR A 186 -2.84 27.82 -5.95
C THR A 186 -3.95 27.06 -6.68
N ASN A 187 -3.63 25.95 -7.34
CA ASN A 187 -4.58 25.19 -8.16
C ASN A 187 -4.54 23.66 -7.92
N CYS A 188 -3.73 23.20 -6.97
CA CYS A 188 -3.52 21.79 -6.64
C CYS A 188 -4.47 21.29 -5.54
N ILE A 189 -5.08 20.13 -5.80
CA ILE A 189 -5.91 19.39 -4.87
C ILE A 189 -5.36 17.97 -4.81
N ALA A 190 -5.08 17.51 -3.60
CA ALA A 190 -4.58 16.18 -3.35
C ALA A 190 -5.69 15.25 -2.85
N PHE A 191 -5.51 13.96 -3.06
CA PHE A 191 -6.33 12.95 -2.40
C PHE A 191 -5.76 12.56 -1.03
N ALA A 192 -6.44 11.68 -0.31
CA ALA A 192 -5.94 11.06 0.92
C ALA A 192 -4.50 10.55 0.80
N CYS A 193 -4.16 10.01 -0.38
CA CYS A 193 -2.86 9.46 -0.73
C CYS A 193 -1.81 10.52 -1.13
N LEU A 194 -2.11 11.81 -0.94
CA LEU A 194 -1.28 12.98 -1.23
C LEU A 194 -0.93 13.21 -2.70
N HIS A 195 -1.39 12.38 -3.65
CA HIS A 195 -1.22 12.68 -5.07
C HIS A 195 -2.06 13.89 -5.48
N GLY A 196 -1.38 14.90 -6.00
CA GLY A 196 -1.92 16.19 -6.40
C GLY A 196 -2.35 16.24 -7.86
N PHE A 197 -3.48 16.88 -8.12
CA PHE A 197 -4.00 17.16 -9.46
C PHE A 197 -4.61 18.56 -9.49
N CYS A 198 -4.76 19.14 -10.68
CA CYS A 198 -5.43 20.44 -10.77
C CYS A 198 -6.92 20.30 -10.42
N ALA A 199 -7.49 21.33 -9.82
CA ALA A 199 -8.87 21.34 -9.34
C ALA A 199 -9.91 20.93 -10.42
N ARG A 200 -9.65 21.29 -11.69
CA ARG A 200 -10.49 20.89 -12.84
C ARG A 200 -10.49 19.37 -13.03
N CYS A 201 -9.31 18.75 -13.08
CA CYS A 201 -9.18 17.32 -13.32
C CYS A 201 -9.70 16.48 -12.14
N VAL A 202 -9.59 16.97 -10.91
CA VAL A 202 -10.23 16.31 -9.75
C VAL A 202 -11.74 16.22 -9.93
N GLY A 203 -12.40 17.33 -10.27
CA GLY A 203 -13.85 17.34 -10.52
C GLY A 203 -14.26 16.34 -11.61
N GLU A 204 -13.61 16.39 -12.77
CA GLU A 204 -13.93 15.52 -13.91
C GLU A 204 -13.63 14.04 -13.65
N PHE A 205 -12.52 13.73 -12.97
CA PHE A 205 -12.09 12.34 -12.74
C PHE A 205 -12.93 11.65 -11.67
N MET A 206 -13.37 12.39 -10.65
CA MET A 206 -14.29 11.88 -9.63
C MET A 206 -15.63 11.42 -10.25
N GLN A 207 -16.02 11.99 -11.38
CA GLN A 207 -17.20 11.55 -12.14
C GLN A 207 -16.94 10.27 -12.97
N ARG A 208 -15.74 10.11 -13.53
CA ARG A 208 -15.46 9.10 -14.57
C ARG A 208 -14.79 7.81 -14.09
N CYS A 209 -14.14 7.82 -12.93
CA CYS A 209 -13.16 6.78 -12.60
C CYS A 209 -13.39 6.07 -11.26
N ASN A 210 -14.66 5.84 -10.91
CA ASN A 210 -15.10 5.07 -9.75
C ASN A 210 -14.45 5.51 -8.42
N GLY A 211 -14.14 6.82 -8.29
CA GLY A 211 -13.58 7.38 -7.06
C GLY A 211 -12.23 6.79 -6.65
N LYS A 212 -11.33 6.50 -7.60
CA LYS A 212 -9.95 6.06 -7.31
C LYS A 212 -8.94 7.15 -7.67
N CYS A 213 -7.71 7.09 -7.15
CA CYS A 213 -6.65 8.01 -7.55
C CYS A 213 -6.09 7.61 -8.94
N PRO A 214 -5.87 8.54 -9.89
CA PRO A 214 -5.21 8.26 -11.17
C PRO A 214 -3.79 7.71 -11.01
N SER A 215 -3.05 8.21 -10.02
CA SER A 215 -1.64 7.84 -9.80
C SER A 215 -1.50 6.51 -9.05
N CYS A 216 -2.16 6.34 -7.90
CA CYS A 216 -1.98 5.15 -7.05
C CYS A 216 -3.17 4.19 -7.02
N ARG A 217 -4.32 4.56 -7.62
CA ARG A 217 -5.55 3.77 -7.66
C ARG A 217 -6.21 3.48 -6.30
N GLU A 218 -5.76 4.12 -5.23
CA GLU A 218 -6.44 4.08 -3.92
C GLU A 218 -7.80 4.76 -4.00
N ILE A 219 -8.77 4.27 -3.21
CA ILE A 219 -10.11 4.88 -3.14
C ILE A 219 -9.96 6.29 -2.57
N VAL A 220 -10.58 7.25 -3.23
CA VAL A 220 -10.63 8.64 -2.81
C VAL A 220 -11.65 8.75 -1.68
N SER A 221 -11.13 8.75 -0.45
CA SER A 221 -11.91 8.92 0.78
C SER A 221 -11.96 10.35 1.28
N GLN A 222 -11.06 11.23 0.79
CA GLN A 222 -11.02 12.64 1.15
C GLN A 222 -10.32 13.46 0.05
N LEU A 223 -10.73 14.72 -0.06
CA LEU A 223 -10.12 15.74 -0.91
C LEU A 223 -9.38 16.75 -0.02
N ARG A 224 -8.11 17.01 -0.33
CA ARG A 224 -7.19 17.81 0.47
C ARG A 224 -6.69 19.01 -0.33
N PHE A 225 -6.63 20.18 0.26
CA PHE A 225 -6.09 21.38 -0.37
C PHE A 225 -5.46 22.31 0.65
N LYS A 226 -4.53 23.15 0.20
CA LYS A 226 -3.88 24.16 1.04
C LYS A 226 -4.74 25.43 1.09
N PRO A 227 -4.59 26.29 2.13
CA PRO A 227 -5.28 27.58 2.21
C PRO A 227 -4.89 28.55 1.08
N THR A 228 -3.82 28.26 0.34
CA THR A 228 -3.34 29.01 -0.83
C THR A 228 -4.15 28.78 -2.09
N ILE A 229 -5.07 27.81 -2.12
CA ILE A 229 -5.91 27.54 -3.29
C ILE A 229 -6.76 28.77 -3.63
N LEU A 230 -6.79 29.17 -4.91
CA LEU A 230 -7.61 30.32 -5.30
C LEU A 230 -9.10 29.95 -5.28
N PRO A 231 -9.98 30.86 -4.84
CA PRO A 231 -11.43 30.62 -4.77
C PRO A 231 -12.04 30.15 -6.10
N GLU A 232 -11.53 30.65 -7.24
CA GLU A 232 -11.97 30.23 -8.57
C GLU A 232 -11.70 28.76 -8.88
N HIS A 233 -10.59 28.20 -8.39
CA HIS A 233 -10.25 26.79 -8.58
C HIS A 233 -11.05 25.89 -7.64
N PHE A 234 -11.22 26.32 -6.39
CA PHE A 234 -12.06 25.63 -5.42
C PHE A 234 -13.53 25.57 -5.87
N ASN A 235 -14.08 26.71 -6.30
CA ASN A 235 -15.47 26.81 -6.76
C ASN A 235 -15.71 25.96 -8.01
N LYS A 236 -14.78 25.95 -8.97
CA LYS A 236 -14.86 25.10 -10.17
C LYS A 236 -14.92 23.61 -9.82
N MET A 237 -14.10 23.14 -8.89
CA MET A 237 -14.18 21.74 -8.41
C MET A 237 -15.52 21.46 -7.74
N ASN A 238 -15.96 22.35 -6.84
CA ASN A 238 -17.17 22.12 -6.05
C ASN A 238 -18.45 22.10 -6.91
N ILE A 239 -18.53 22.95 -7.95
CA ILE A 239 -19.63 22.92 -8.95
C ILE A 239 -19.70 21.53 -9.60
N VAL A 240 -18.57 21.02 -10.11
CA VAL A 240 -18.50 19.72 -10.80
C VAL A 240 -18.84 18.53 -9.86
N LEU A 241 -18.53 18.63 -8.57
CA LEU A 241 -18.88 17.61 -7.56
C LEU A 241 -20.35 17.69 -7.11
N THR A 242 -20.96 18.87 -7.14
CA THR A 242 -22.35 19.11 -6.68
C THR A 242 -23.39 18.86 -7.78
N GLU A 243 -23.06 19.06 -9.05
CA GLU A 243 -23.92 18.76 -10.22
C GLU A 243 -24.36 17.28 -10.30
N ARG A 244 -23.66 16.37 -9.59
CA ARG A 244 -24.04 14.96 -9.44
C ARG A 244 -25.33 14.74 -8.66
N ARG A 245 -25.66 15.60 -7.69
CA ARG A 245 -26.84 15.39 -6.84
C ARG A 245 -28.16 15.59 -7.57
N HIS A 246 -28.16 16.32 -8.69
CA HIS A 246 -29.36 16.59 -9.47
C HIS A 246 -29.56 15.66 -10.67
N SER A 247 -28.51 15.01 -11.18
CA SER A 247 -28.60 14.08 -12.33
C SER A 247 -28.96 12.64 -11.94
N GLU A 248 -28.85 12.26 -10.67
CA GLU A 248 -29.22 10.91 -10.18
C GLU A 248 -30.71 10.82 -9.76
N TYR A 249 -31.48 11.90 -9.93
CA TYR A 249 -32.91 12.01 -9.57
C TYR A 249 -33.83 12.43 -10.73
N THR A 250 -33.36 12.38 -11.98
CA THR A 250 -34.15 12.58 -13.20
C THR A 250 -33.91 11.43 -14.16
#